data_AF-A0A7S2CLA3-F1
#
_entry.id   AF-A0A7S2CLA3-F1
#
_cell.length_a   1.000
_cell.length_b   1.000
_cell.length_c   1.000
_cell.angle_alpha   90.00
_cell.angle_beta   90.00
_cell.angle_gamma   90.00
#
_symmetry.space_group_name_H-M   'P 1'
#
loop_
_entity.id
_entity.type
_entity.pdbx_description
1 polymer ?
#
loop_
_entity_poly.entity_id
_entity_poly.type
_entity_poly.pdbx_seq_one_letter_code
_entity_poly.pdbx_strand_id
1 'polypeptide(L)'
;DRMCRDALCWRQGYRSRVLAEIVQEQSAVIDTIAEHADVFARVPALILHGSGDKLFSVHGSHGIHSAWCDAAQRSGVYPRLKIYDGAFHQLLNEPNREEVM
;
A
#
# COMPACT_ATOMS: atom_id res chain seq x y z
N ASP A 1 -23.02 10.54 -17.73
CA ASP A 1 -22.19 9.72 -16.84
C ASP A 1 -22.38 8.23 -17.14
N ARG A 2 -21.68 7.72 -18.17
CA ARG A 2 -21.81 6.33 -18.64
C ARG A 2 -20.90 5.38 -17.87
N MET A 3 -19.80 5.88 -17.29
CA MET A 3 -18.80 5.09 -16.57
C MET A 3 -19.28 4.67 -15.18
N CYS A 4 -20.08 5.48 -14.50
CA CYS A 4 -20.59 5.16 -13.15
C CYS A 4 -21.67 4.05 -13.15
N ARG A 5 -22.12 3.59 -14.32
CA ARG A 5 -23.16 2.56 -14.49
C ARG A 5 -22.66 1.24 -15.09
N ASP A 6 -21.38 1.14 -15.43
CA ASP A 6 -20.80 -0.12 -15.91
C ASP A 6 -20.51 -1.02 -14.71
N ALA A 7 -21.17 -2.18 -14.64
CA ALA A 7 -20.98 -3.16 -13.58
C ALA A 7 -19.54 -3.71 -13.51
N LEU A 8 -18.76 -3.55 -14.58
CA LEU A 8 -17.36 -3.92 -14.65
C LEU A 8 -16.40 -2.79 -14.24
N CYS A 9 -16.94 -1.62 -13.88
CA CYS A 9 -16.18 -0.48 -13.39
C CYS A 9 -16.55 -0.17 -11.93
N TRP A 10 -15.55 -0.08 -11.08
CA TRP A 10 -15.69 0.42 -9.72
C TRP A 10 -15.90 1.94 -9.73
N ARG A 11 -16.51 2.48 -8.66
CA ARG A 11 -17.04 3.85 -8.54
C ARG A 11 -16.09 5.02 -8.89
N GLN A 12 -14.80 4.78 -9.08
CA GLN A 12 -13.83 5.76 -9.55
C GLN A 12 -13.30 5.50 -10.98
N GLY A 13 -14.01 4.70 -11.77
CA GLY A 13 -13.66 4.44 -13.18
C GLY A 13 -12.60 3.35 -13.39
N TYR A 14 -12.14 2.69 -12.32
CA TYR A 14 -11.23 1.54 -12.42
C TYR A 14 -11.99 0.29 -12.85
N ARG A 15 -11.42 -0.50 -13.75
CA ARG A 15 -11.99 -1.81 -14.09
C ARG A 15 -11.89 -2.74 -12.89
N SER A 16 -12.99 -3.37 -12.51
CA SER A 16 -13.07 -4.25 -11.33
C SER A 16 -12.05 -5.40 -11.38
N ARG A 17 -11.78 -5.92 -12.59
CA ARG A 17 -10.73 -6.94 -12.81
C ARG A 17 -9.34 -6.45 -12.41
N VAL A 18 -8.98 -5.22 -12.76
CA VAL A 18 -7.66 -4.64 -12.43
C VAL A 18 -7.53 -4.49 -10.92
N LEU A 19 -8.59 -4.05 -10.23
CA LEU A 19 -8.58 -3.98 -8.77
C LEU A 19 -8.43 -5.36 -8.14
N ALA A 20 -9.09 -6.39 -8.68
CA ALA A 20 -8.95 -7.76 -8.18
C ALA A 20 -7.51 -8.31 -8.35
N GLU A 21 -6.88 -8.05 -9.50
CA GLU A 21 -5.48 -8.43 -9.75
C GLU A 21 -4.54 -7.70 -8.77
N ILE A 22 -4.74 -6.39 -8.53
CA ILE A 22 -3.94 -5.64 -7.55
C ILE A 22 -4.13 -6.20 -6.14
N VAL A 23 -5.36 -6.50 -5.73
CA VAL A 23 -5.64 -7.09 -4.40
C VAL A 23 -4.95 -8.44 -4.25
N GLN A 24 -4.97 -9.28 -5.28
CA GLN A 24 -4.30 -10.57 -5.27
C GLN A 24 -2.79 -10.42 -5.08
N GLU A 25 -2.14 -9.56 -5.87
CA GLU A 25 -0.69 -9.32 -5.75
C GLU A 25 -0.34 -8.68 -4.40
N GLN A 26 -1.15 -7.75 -3.90
CA GLN A 26 -0.93 -7.14 -2.58
C GLN A 26 -1.04 -8.15 -1.44
N SER A 27 -1.95 -9.13 -1.55
CA SER A 27 -2.10 -10.16 -0.51
C SER A 27 -0.86 -11.02 -0.34
N ALA A 28 -0.09 -11.22 -1.42
CA ALA A 28 1.14 -12.01 -1.39
C ALA A 28 2.34 -11.28 -0.75
N VAL A 29 2.26 -9.96 -0.53
CA VAL A 29 3.40 -9.17 -0.03
C VAL A 29 3.80 -9.61 1.38
N ILE A 30 2.83 -9.84 2.26
CA ILE A 30 3.11 -10.27 3.64
C ILE A 30 3.77 -11.65 3.65
N ASP A 31 3.25 -12.59 2.86
CA ASP A 31 3.82 -13.93 2.73
C ASP A 31 5.24 -13.86 2.15
N THR A 32 5.47 -13.02 1.14
CA THR A 32 6.78 -12.79 0.54
C THR A 32 7.80 -12.26 1.57
N ILE A 33 7.39 -11.32 2.43
CA ILE A 33 8.25 -10.80 3.50
C ILE A 33 8.61 -11.92 4.48
N ALA A 34 7.64 -12.75 4.85
CA ALA A 34 7.85 -13.86 5.78
C ALA A 34 8.77 -14.95 5.20
N GLU A 35 8.56 -15.34 3.94
CA GLU A 35 9.35 -16.36 3.24
C GLU A 35 10.79 -15.91 2.95
N HIS A 36 11.01 -14.61 2.80
CA HIS A 36 12.32 -14.01 2.47
C HIS A 36 12.83 -13.05 3.55
N ALA A 37 12.53 -13.34 4.82
CA ALA A 37 12.81 -12.44 5.94
C ALA A 37 14.28 -12.00 6.03
N ASP A 38 15.23 -12.83 5.61
CA ASP A 38 16.67 -12.52 5.61
C ASP A 38 17.04 -11.40 4.61
N VAL A 39 16.38 -11.38 3.46
CA VAL A 39 16.51 -10.32 2.45
C VAL A 39 15.90 -9.04 3.01
N PHE A 40 14.64 -9.11 3.43
CA PHE A 40 13.87 -7.96 3.91
C PHE A 40 14.47 -7.34 5.18
N ALA A 41 15.13 -8.14 6.02
CA ALA A 41 15.83 -7.65 7.21
C ALA A 41 16.87 -6.58 6.87
N ARG A 42 17.51 -6.62 5.69
CA ARG A 42 18.65 -5.74 5.38
C ARG A 42 18.28 -4.56 4.51
N VAL A 43 17.03 -4.49 4.06
CA VAL A 43 16.56 -3.49 3.10
C VAL A 43 15.94 -2.31 3.84
N PRO A 44 16.52 -1.10 3.75
CA PRO A 44 15.83 0.10 4.20
C PRO A 44 14.60 0.33 3.35
N ALA A 45 13.43 0.50 3.98
CA ALA A 45 12.17 0.66 3.27
C ALA A 45 11.34 1.81 3.84
N LEU A 46 10.57 2.44 2.94
CA LEU A 46 9.60 3.48 3.24
C LEU A 46 8.25 3.08 2.65
N ILE A 47 7.26 2.94 3.52
CA ILE A 47 5.88 2.63 3.19
C ILE A 47 5.08 3.93 3.31
N LEU A 48 4.33 4.27 2.26
CA LEU A 48 3.54 5.49 2.16
C LEU A 48 2.07 5.13 1.96
N HIS A 49 1.15 5.77 2.69
CA HIS A 49 -0.29 5.56 2.51
C HIS A 49 -1.08 6.85 2.77
N GLY A 50 -2.20 7.06 2.08
CA GLY A 50 -3.10 8.19 2.33
C GLY A 50 -4.24 7.80 3.26
N SER A 51 -4.51 8.56 4.33
CA SER A 51 -5.56 8.21 5.30
C SER A 51 -6.97 8.24 4.70
N GLY A 52 -7.16 9.01 3.61
CA GLY A 52 -8.40 9.12 2.86
C GLY A 52 -8.55 8.08 1.75
N ASP A 53 -7.60 7.17 1.56
CA ASP A 53 -7.67 6.16 0.48
C ASP A 53 -8.95 5.32 0.57
N LYS A 54 -9.75 5.40 -0.50
CA LYS A 54 -11.02 4.68 -0.66
C LYS A 54 -10.90 3.40 -1.48
N LEU A 55 -9.73 3.16 -2.08
CA LEU A 55 -9.40 1.95 -2.83
C LEU A 55 -8.77 0.91 -1.93
N PHE A 56 -7.79 1.31 -1.10
CA PHE A 56 -7.10 0.41 -0.18
C PHE A 56 -7.05 0.97 1.24
N SER A 57 -7.41 0.13 2.21
CA SER A 57 -7.40 0.51 3.62
C SER A 57 -5.97 0.67 4.14
N VAL A 58 -5.75 1.71 4.95
CA VAL A 58 -4.52 1.94 5.72
C VAL A 58 -4.11 0.73 6.55
N HIS A 59 -5.08 -0.10 6.97
CA HIS A 59 -4.81 -1.33 7.73
C HIS A 59 -3.87 -2.29 6.99
N GLY A 60 -3.95 -2.37 5.65
CA GLY A 60 -3.04 -3.21 4.86
C GLY A 60 -1.58 -2.75 4.98
N SER A 61 -1.33 -1.44 4.94
CA SER A 61 0.01 -0.88 5.12
C SER A 61 0.55 -1.07 6.54
N HIS A 62 -0.31 -1.05 7.56
CA HIS A 62 0.09 -1.45 8.91
C HIS A 62 0.50 -2.93 8.99
N GLY A 63 -0.23 -3.82 8.31
CA GLY A 63 0.11 -5.23 8.24
C GLY A 63 1.48 -5.48 7.60
N ILE A 64 1.74 -4.84 6.45
CA ILE A 64 3.04 -4.90 5.77
C ILE A 64 4.17 -4.34 6.66
N HIS A 65 3.95 -3.19 7.30
CA HIS A 65 4.92 -2.58 8.20
C HIS A 65 5.25 -3.49 9.38
N SER A 66 4.25 -4.15 9.97
CA SER A 66 4.44 -5.10 11.08
C SER A 66 5.26 -6.31 10.65
N ALA A 67 4.88 -6.97 9.56
CA ALA A 67 5.58 -8.17 9.08
C ALA A 67 7.05 -7.86 8.75
N TRP A 68 7.31 -6.69 8.17
CA TRP A 68 8.67 -6.27 7.82
C TRP A 68 9.47 -5.84 9.07
N CYS A 69 8.83 -5.23 10.07
CA CYS A 69 9.48 -5.00 11.37
C CYS A 69 9.93 -6.31 12.03
N ASP A 70 9.11 -7.36 11.95
CA ASP A 70 9.46 -8.68 12.48
C ASP A 70 10.68 -9.28 11.77
N ALA A 71 10.74 -9.17 10.44
CA ALA A 71 11.91 -9.57 9.66
C ALA A 71 13.17 -8.76 10.04
N ALA A 72 13.02 -7.45 10.28
CA ALA A 72 14.12 -6.53 10.59
C ALA A 72 14.69 -6.65 12.01
N GLN A 73 14.06 -7.42 12.91
CA GLN A 73 14.51 -7.53 14.32
C GLN A 73 16.01 -7.87 14.45
N ARG A 74 16.53 -8.74 13.58
CA ARG A 74 17.93 -9.21 13.64
C ARG A 74 18.94 -8.19 13.14
N SER A 75 18.56 -7.33 12.20
CA SER A 75 19.47 -6.34 11.59
C SER A 75 19.39 -4.97 12.26
N GLY A 76 18.26 -4.66 12.88
CA GLY A 76 17.94 -3.32 13.38
C GLY A 76 17.60 -2.29 12.29
N VAL A 77 17.48 -2.72 11.03
CA VAL A 77 17.13 -1.84 9.89
C VAL A 77 15.63 -1.87 9.67
N TYR A 78 14.90 -1.09 10.49
CA TYR A 78 13.45 -1.09 10.46
C TYR A 78 12.86 -0.26 9.30
N PRO A 79 11.75 -0.73 8.70
CA PRO A 79 11.00 0.04 7.72
C PRO A 79 10.31 1.24 8.39
N ARG A 80 10.12 2.33 7.64
CA ARG A 80 9.32 3.48 8.07
C ARG A 80 7.95 3.43 7.42
N LEU A 81 6.91 3.82 8.16
CA LEU A 81 5.56 4.01 7.65
C LEU A 81 5.18 5.49 7.83
N LYS A 82 4.77 6.15 6.74
CA LYS A 82 4.24 7.51 6.76
C LYS A 82 2.83 7.52 6.21
N ILE A 83 1.88 7.96 7.04
CA ILE A 83 0.49 8.17 6.66
C ILE A 83 0.27 9.65 6.38
N TYR A 84 -0.23 9.97 5.19
CA TYR A 84 -0.58 11.33 4.80
C TYR A 84 -2.04 11.58 5.11
N ASP A 85 -2.33 12.51 6.01
CA ASP A 85 -3.69 12.79 6.41
C ASP A 85 -4.51 13.42 5.27
N GLY A 86 -5.73 12.93 5.07
CA GLY A 86 -6.66 13.37 4.03
C GLY A 86 -6.30 12.95 2.59
N ALA A 87 -5.09 12.46 2.35
CA ALA A 87 -4.64 12.06 1.02
C ALA A 87 -5.32 10.77 0.55
N PHE A 88 -5.64 10.69 -0.74
CA PHE A 88 -6.24 9.50 -1.36
C PHE A 88 -5.15 8.56 -1.91
N HIS A 89 -5.57 7.56 -2.71
CA HIS A 89 -4.70 6.52 -3.25
C HIS A 89 -3.51 7.05 -4.07
N GLN A 90 -3.72 8.13 -4.85
CA GLN A 90 -2.73 8.65 -5.77
C GLN A 90 -1.87 9.75 -5.12
N LEU A 91 -1.13 9.39 -4.06
CA LEU A 91 -0.36 10.34 -3.23
C LEU A 91 0.46 11.39 -4.01
N LEU A 92 1.06 11.02 -5.14
CA LEU A 92 1.88 11.92 -5.95
C LEU A 92 1.07 12.95 -6.75
N ASN A 93 -0.24 12.73 -6.90
CA ASN A 93 -1.17 13.60 -7.59
C ASN A 93 -2.01 14.44 -6.61
N GLU A 94 -1.89 14.22 -5.30
CA GLU A 94 -2.68 14.92 -4.29
C GLU A 94 -2.17 16.35 -4.03
N PRO A 95 -3.00 17.24 -3.46
CA PRO A 95 -2.60 18.63 -3.16
C PRO A 95 -1.36 18.73 -2.26
N ASN A 96 -1.13 17.75 -1.39
CA ASN A 96 0.03 17.66 -0.50
C ASN A 96 1.22 16.89 -1.11
N ARG A 97 1.27 16.69 -2.43
CA ARG A 97 2.35 15.98 -3.13
C ARG A 97 3.76 16.49 -2.82
N GLU A 98 3.91 17.77 -2.49
CA GLU A 98 5.21 18.38 -2.14
C GLU A 98 5.74 17.86 -0.80
N GLU A 99 4.90 17.28 0.05
CA GLU A 99 5.32 16.61 1.29
C GLU A 99 5.69 15.13 1.05
N VAL A 100 5.36 14.61 -0.13
CA VAL A 100 5.60 13.23 -0.56
C VAL A 100 6.93 13.10 -1.31
N MET A 101 7.30 14.12 -2.09
CA MET A 101 8.55 14.22 -2.86
C MET A 101 9.69 14.86 -2.05
#